data_AF-A0A6C0APB8-F1
#
_entry.id   AF-A0A6C0APB8-F1
#
_cell.length_a   1.000
_cell.length_b   1.000
_cell.length_c   1.000
_cell.angle_alpha   90.00
_cell.angle_beta   90.00
_cell.angle_gamma   90.00
#
_symmetry.space_group_name_H-M   'P 1'
#
loop_
_entity.id
_entity.type
_entity.pdbx_description
1 polymer ?
#
loop_
_entity_poly.entity_id
_entity_poly.type
_entity_poly.pdbx_seq_one_letter_code
_entity_poly.pdbx_strand_id
1 'polypeptide(L)'
;MSQTEGFADIIPDLPSSQKRFNPFGSLVNLLNPQIDLRKETNTQVKQATNSINLTGGLGAYKQAGIIGNSQIPEGQPESLEKAQKVCEAVRADTFNKAVCNSFDNEEFAKYCGISFDLKSTNSKGEVQGIGGLYLDPSERIRQKANAVEDIAPEYIYSPTYGRTAVGTFVADKETCVAVAEETECTQKKSFGVPNCAQCLPSSEFHRIDPTIPLIPPSLVIMTNAKTLIFTTGSSGSSMLTNAKDDTNKAEKIRKMPGPTTADMIMFPDLKENNNITVMIDGEKPENPFIAGFVTGQTRKGPYTLDIKYLIEGTGGYKPRYLGTKSVTYDDNTVKCYSIYFDPLKPLALKMPFSFASIASSDSKRCDNGPFITTAASAAFLDSDPCHKDGSGPGTYSAICLDQIFKGFGGTDKGTGSPLKEEGLKAIRFGPGDKARTLEEIGDFLMEQGTKASTGLYNGVSLPRDERLAALMFMTGDSFIDPCEGGLSDECIQSLYTNPSTYDLPINMYASLNENGLPVFCTADGLLNPMRPEGLAKAKSLTTKEAVIEKYRSTLATANNNELSNEDRKNALNDCYGITLGSKIIL
;
A
#
# COMPACT_ATOMS: atom_id res chain seq x y z
N MET A 1 -43.59 12.91 -3.62
CA MET A 1 -43.19 12.46 -2.27
C MET A 1 -41.68 12.50 -2.24
N SER A 2 -41.14 13.41 -1.44
CA SER A 2 -39.71 13.67 -1.24
C SER A 2 -39.12 12.56 -0.35
N GLN A 3 -38.00 11.96 -0.76
CA GLN A 3 -37.17 11.12 0.12
C GLN A 3 -35.97 11.94 0.57
N THR A 4 -35.97 12.28 1.85
CA THR A 4 -34.82 12.75 2.62
C THR A 4 -34.00 11.55 3.08
N GLU A 5 -32.73 11.51 2.66
CA GLU A 5 -31.69 10.67 3.26
C GLU A 5 -31.31 11.27 4.62
N GLY A 6 -31.40 10.46 5.67
CA GLY A 6 -31.03 10.84 7.04
C GLY A 6 -29.55 10.59 7.29
N PHE A 7 -28.76 11.67 7.33
CA PHE A 7 -27.53 11.70 8.10
C PHE A 7 -27.90 11.86 9.58
N ALA A 8 -27.84 10.77 10.34
CA ALA A 8 -27.90 10.82 11.79
C ALA A 8 -26.46 10.85 12.34
N ASP A 9 -25.75 11.95 12.08
CA ASP A 9 -24.57 12.27 12.88
C ASP A 9 -25.03 12.89 14.20
N ILE A 10 -24.64 12.23 15.28
CA ILE A 10 -24.73 12.74 16.64
C ILE A 10 -23.87 14.01 16.70
N ILE A 11 -24.51 15.17 16.61
CA ILE A 11 -23.84 16.46 16.83
C ILE A 11 -23.37 16.49 18.29
N PRO A 12 -22.06 16.59 18.58
CA PRO A 12 -21.61 16.91 19.92
C PRO A 12 -22.02 18.36 20.18
N ASP A 13 -22.98 18.53 21.09
CA ASP A 13 -23.22 19.75 21.86
C ASP A 13 -23.19 21.08 21.06
N LEU A 14 -24.34 21.48 20.50
CA LEU A 14 -24.55 22.72 19.75
C LEU A 14 -23.96 24.01 20.40
N PRO A 15 -24.00 24.20 21.74
CA PRO A 15 -23.39 25.35 22.40
C PRO A 15 -21.85 25.37 22.29
N SER A 16 -21.23 24.19 22.22
CA SER A 16 -19.79 24.00 22.03
C SER A 16 -19.36 24.29 20.58
N SER A 17 -20.21 23.95 19.61
CA SER A 17 -19.98 24.20 18.19
C SER A 17 -20.11 25.69 17.82
N GLN A 18 -21.04 26.43 18.44
CA GLN A 18 -21.21 27.87 18.18
C GLN A 18 -20.04 28.73 18.71
N LYS A 19 -19.31 28.27 19.75
CA LYS A 19 -18.10 28.96 20.23
C LYS A 19 -16.85 28.70 19.37
N ARG A 20 -16.88 27.73 18.46
CA ARG A 20 -15.71 27.28 17.67
C ARG A 20 -15.78 27.64 16.19
N PHE A 21 -16.90 28.17 15.72
CA PHE A 21 -17.06 28.48 14.31
C PHE A 21 -16.40 29.82 13.96
N ASN A 22 -15.15 29.76 13.49
CA ASN A 22 -14.49 30.88 12.82
C ASN A 22 -14.65 30.72 11.30
N PRO A 23 -15.57 31.45 10.64
CA PRO A 23 -15.79 31.34 9.19
C PRO A 23 -14.56 31.77 8.37
N PHE A 24 -13.61 32.51 8.96
CA PHE A 24 -12.33 32.84 8.33
C PHE A 24 -11.26 31.76 8.53
N GLY A 25 -11.35 30.95 9.59
CA GLY A 25 -10.43 29.83 9.82
C GLY A 25 -10.57 28.71 8.77
N SER A 26 -11.77 28.54 8.21
CA SER A 26 -12.04 27.66 7.08
C SER A 26 -11.66 28.27 5.71
N LEU A 27 -11.42 29.59 5.64
CA LEU A 27 -10.98 30.29 4.43
C LEU A 27 -9.45 30.37 4.32
N VAL A 28 -8.72 30.27 5.43
CA VAL A 28 -7.26 30.21 5.43
C VAL A 28 -6.83 28.75 5.37
N ASN A 29 -6.54 28.27 4.17
CA ASN A 29 -5.86 26.99 3.99
C ASN A 29 -4.40 27.13 4.47
N LEU A 30 -4.14 26.79 5.73
CA LEU A 30 -2.80 26.82 6.34
C LEU A 30 -1.83 25.81 5.71
N LEU A 31 -2.32 24.92 4.83
CA LEU A 31 -1.52 24.00 4.01
C LEU A 31 -1.24 24.57 2.61
N ASN A 32 -1.59 25.84 2.35
CA ASN A 32 -1.24 26.51 1.11
C ASN A 32 0.27 26.87 1.13
N PRO A 33 1.10 26.30 0.23
CA PRO A 33 2.54 26.57 0.18
C PRO A 33 2.89 28.04 -0.14
N GLN A 34 1.91 28.86 -0.52
CA GLN A 34 2.06 30.30 -0.78
C GLN A 34 2.08 31.16 0.51
N ILE A 35 1.74 30.60 1.68
CA ILE A 35 1.79 31.34 2.95
C ILE A 35 3.16 31.10 3.60
N ASP A 36 4.03 32.11 3.53
CA ASP A 36 5.38 32.07 4.12
C ASP A 36 5.29 32.13 5.66
N LEU A 37 5.31 30.98 6.33
CA LEU A 37 5.13 30.83 7.78
C LEU A 37 6.44 31.04 8.57
N ARG A 38 7.07 32.21 8.42
CA ARG A 38 8.19 32.64 9.28
C ARG A 38 7.71 33.07 10.67
N LYS A 39 8.65 33.21 11.61
CA LYS A 39 8.40 33.67 12.99
C LYS A 39 7.64 35.02 13.04
N GLU A 40 7.83 35.86 12.03
CA GLU A 40 7.24 37.18 11.90
C GLU A 40 5.79 37.14 11.38
N THR A 41 5.46 36.26 10.44
CA THR A 41 4.10 36.07 9.88
C THR A 41 3.19 35.27 10.79
N ASN A 42 3.73 34.47 11.72
CA ASN A 42 2.94 33.72 12.70
C ASN A 42 2.11 34.63 13.62
N THR A 43 2.62 35.83 13.94
CA THR A 43 1.86 36.85 14.69
C THR A 43 0.68 37.39 13.88
N GLN A 44 0.86 37.56 12.57
CA GLN A 44 -0.18 38.05 11.64
C GLN A 44 -1.23 36.98 11.36
N VAL A 45 -0.83 35.71 11.22
CA VAL A 45 -1.75 34.57 11.10
C VAL A 45 -2.54 34.35 12.40
N LYS A 46 -1.90 34.48 13.57
CA LYS A 46 -2.58 34.53 14.87
C LYS A 46 -3.59 35.68 14.96
N GLN A 47 -3.22 36.87 14.50
CA GLN A 47 -4.12 38.02 14.49
C GLN A 47 -5.31 37.83 13.52
N ALA A 48 -5.09 37.20 12.37
CA ALA A 48 -6.10 36.94 11.35
C ALA A 48 -7.07 35.78 11.70
N THR A 49 -6.66 34.86 12.59
CA THR A 49 -7.45 33.69 13.00
C THR A 49 -8.13 33.85 14.37
N ASN A 50 -8.01 35.02 14.99
CA ASN A 50 -8.77 35.39 16.18
C ASN A 50 -10.26 35.48 15.83
N SER A 51 -11.11 34.80 16.61
CA SER A 51 -12.56 34.89 16.49
C SER A 51 -13.03 36.27 16.95
N ILE A 52 -13.76 36.98 16.09
CA ILE A 52 -14.41 38.24 16.45
C ILE A 52 -15.81 37.91 16.96
N ASN A 53 -16.15 38.33 18.19
CA ASN A 53 -17.52 38.27 18.68
C ASN A 53 -18.14 39.68 18.63
N LEU A 54 -19.28 39.81 17.96
CA LEU A 54 -20.04 41.05 17.92
C LEU A 54 -21.04 41.03 19.07
N THR A 55 -20.78 41.79 20.13
CA THR A 55 -21.78 42.01 21.19
C THR A 55 -22.64 43.21 20.84
N GLY A 56 -23.91 42.95 20.52
CA GLY A 56 -24.93 43.99 20.36
C GLY A 56 -26.33 43.38 20.38
N GLY A 57 -27.17 43.81 21.32
CA GLY A 57 -28.62 43.59 21.23
C GLY A 57 -29.22 44.38 20.04
N LEU A 58 -30.45 44.04 19.65
CA LEU A 58 -31.19 44.73 18.59
C LEU A 58 -31.09 46.26 18.74
N GLY A 59 -30.29 46.88 17.87
CA GLY A 59 -30.14 48.34 17.78
C GLY A 59 -28.81 48.95 18.26
N ALA A 60 -27.83 48.18 18.75
CA ALA A 60 -26.55 48.76 19.21
C ALA A 60 -25.33 48.02 18.64
N TYR A 61 -24.70 48.59 17.59
CA TYR A 61 -23.33 48.24 17.22
C TYR A 61 -22.35 49.08 18.05
N LYS A 62 -21.91 48.61 19.22
CA LYS A 62 -20.73 49.16 19.87
C LYS A 62 -19.87 48.07 20.52
N GLN A 63 -18.66 47.98 19.97
CA GLN A 63 -17.47 47.24 20.41
C GLN A 63 -17.45 45.73 20.08
N ALA A 64 -16.61 45.39 19.10
CA ALA A 64 -16.11 44.04 18.90
C ALA A 64 -15.00 43.79 19.94
N GLY A 65 -15.22 42.81 20.83
CA GLY A 65 -14.22 42.36 21.79
C GLY A 65 -13.59 41.04 21.33
N ILE A 66 -12.26 40.96 21.40
CA ILE A 66 -11.51 39.71 21.16
C ILE A 66 -11.71 38.81 22.38
N ILE A 67 -12.40 37.68 22.22
CA ILE A 67 -12.54 36.68 23.30
C ILE A 67 -12.20 35.31 22.72
N GLY A 68 -10.97 34.87 22.97
CA GLY A 68 -10.55 33.49 22.80
C GLY A 68 -9.43 33.32 21.78
N ASN A 69 -8.29 32.86 22.28
CA ASN A 69 -7.23 32.33 21.42
C ASN A 69 -7.80 31.08 20.74
N SER A 70 -8.02 31.13 19.42
CA SER A 70 -8.06 29.90 18.62
C SER A 70 -6.80 29.11 18.98
N GLN A 71 -6.94 27.87 19.46
CA GLN A 71 -5.79 26.99 19.66
C GLN A 71 -5.24 26.61 18.29
N ILE A 72 -4.44 27.50 17.71
CA ILE A 72 -3.40 27.10 16.77
C ILE A 72 -2.49 26.16 17.57
N PRO A 73 -2.13 24.97 17.06
CA PRO A 73 -1.19 24.10 17.74
C PRO A 73 0.04 24.91 18.17
N GLU A 74 0.32 24.96 19.48
CA GLU A 74 1.56 25.56 19.98
C GLU A 74 2.74 24.84 19.33
N GLY A 75 3.68 25.59 18.73
CA GLY A 75 4.91 25.03 18.16
C GLY A 75 4.93 24.80 16.65
N GLN A 76 3.96 25.30 15.85
CA GLN A 76 3.92 25.09 14.39
C GLN A 76 5.26 25.28 13.61
N PRO A 77 6.13 26.27 13.93
CA PRO A 77 7.44 26.35 13.27
C PRO A 77 8.38 25.20 13.66
N GLU A 78 8.35 24.80 14.93
CA GLU A 78 9.20 23.74 15.47
C GLU A 78 8.72 22.35 15.02
N SER A 79 7.40 22.11 14.97
CA SER A 79 6.84 20.84 14.48
C SER A 79 7.09 20.64 12.99
N LEU A 80 6.98 21.70 12.18
CA LEU A 80 7.32 21.65 10.76
C LEU A 80 8.82 21.50 10.53
N GLU A 81 9.65 22.16 11.34
CA GLU A 81 11.10 21.99 11.31
C GLU A 81 11.49 20.55 11.67
N LYS A 82 10.88 19.95 12.70
CA LYS A 82 11.09 18.53 13.04
C LYS A 82 10.59 17.60 11.95
N ALA A 83 9.44 17.90 11.35
CA ALA A 83 8.95 17.14 10.20
C ALA A 83 9.99 17.10 9.08
N GLN A 84 10.52 18.26 8.68
CA GLN A 84 11.44 18.36 7.55
C GLN A 84 12.86 17.87 7.86
N LYS A 85 13.41 18.20 9.04
CA LYS A 85 14.81 17.93 9.39
C LYS A 85 15.04 16.59 10.08
N VAL A 86 14.05 16.06 10.78
CA VAL A 86 14.18 14.81 11.54
C VAL A 86 13.43 13.68 10.85
N CYS A 87 12.14 13.88 10.54
CA CYS A 87 11.32 12.79 10.02
C CYS A 87 11.56 12.55 8.52
N GLU A 88 11.36 13.58 7.69
CA GLU A 88 11.41 13.47 6.22
C GLU A 88 12.82 13.24 5.68
N ALA A 89 13.85 13.48 6.50
CA ALA A 89 15.24 13.13 6.22
C ALA A 89 15.46 11.62 6.14
N VAL A 90 14.62 10.83 6.82
CA VAL A 90 14.65 9.36 6.74
C VAL A 90 13.90 8.92 5.49
N ARG A 91 14.63 8.30 4.56
CA ARG A 91 14.10 7.74 3.32
C ARG A 91 14.64 6.34 3.09
N ALA A 92 13.82 5.50 2.51
CA ALA A 92 14.22 4.19 2.01
C ALA A 92 13.71 4.02 0.57
N ASP A 93 14.51 3.35 -0.23
CA ASP A 93 14.19 3.00 -1.62
C ASP A 93 13.49 1.64 -1.73
N THR A 94 13.54 0.85 -0.66
CA THR A 94 13.08 -0.53 -0.55
C THR A 94 12.35 -0.76 0.78
N PHE A 95 11.62 -1.87 0.93
CA PHE A 95 11.00 -2.32 2.19
C PHE A 95 12.02 -2.78 3.24
N ASN A 96 13.24 -2.25 3.19
CA ASN A 96 14.34 -2.66 4.04
C ASN A 96 14.07 -2.30 5.50
N LYS A 97 14.02 -3.33 6.35
CA LYS A 97 13.88 -3.22 7.82
C LYS A 97 14.93 -2.31 8.46
N ALA A 98 16.06 -2.07 7.81
CA ALA A 98 17.08 -1.13 8.27
C ALA A 98 16.53 0.29 8.48
N VAL A 99 15.49 0.70 7.74
CA VAL A 99 14.83 1.99 7.96
C VAL A 99 14.25 2.10 9.38
N CYS A 100 13.84 0.97 9.97
CA CYS A 100 13.32 0.90 11.34
C CYS A 100 14.38 1.20 12.41
N ASN A 101 15.68 1.16 12.08
CA ASN A 101 16.73 1.60 13.00
C ASN A 101 16.70 3.12 13.24
N SER A 102 15.93 3.87 12.45
CA SER A 102 15.69 5.30 12.72
C SER A 102 15.04 5.53 14.09
N PHE A 103 14.29 4.54 14.60
CA PHE A 103 13.73 4.57 15.96
C PHE A 103 14.76 4.42 17.08
N ASP A 104 16.02 4.09 16.78
CA ASP A 104 17.10 4.11 17.78
C ASP A 104 17.54 5.55 18.10
N ASN A 105 17.16 6.53 17.26
CA ASN A 105 17.30 7.95 17.56
C ASN A 105 16.13 8.41 18.43
N GLU A 106 16.42 8.91 19.65
CA GLU A 106 15.39 9.35 20.60
C GLU A 106 14.48 10.46 20.06
N GLU A 107 15.04 11.37 19.25
CA GLU A 107 14.25 12.47 18.67
C GLU A 107 13.31 11.96 17.59
N PHE A 108 13.78 11.08 16.70
CA PHE A 108 12.93 10.42 15.72
C PHE A 108 11.84 9.59 16.40
N ALA A 109 12.20 8.77 17.39
CA ALA A 109 11.26 7.93 18.11
C ALA A 109 10.18 8.73 18.85
N LYS A 110 10.44 9.99 19.19
CA LYS A 110 9.49 10.87 19.87
C LYS A 110 8.51 11.54 18.91
N TYR A 111 8.96 12.00 17.74
CA TYR A 111 8.20 12.90 16.86
C TYR A 111 7.85 12.31 15.48
N CYS A 112 8.40 11.15 15.14
CA CYS A 112 8.28 10.59 13.81
C CYS A 112 7.70 9.17 13.85
N GLY A 113 7.08 8.79 12.74
CA GLY A 113 6.79 7.41 12.38
C GLY A 113 7.36 7.09 11.01
N ILE A 114 7.24 5.85 10.56
CA ILE A 114 7.69 5.40 9.24
C ILE A 114 6.48 4.96 8.41
N SER A 115 6.42 5.42 7.17
CA SER A 115 5.47 4.98 6.16
C SER A 115 6.12 3.97 5.22
N PHE A 116 5.40 2.89 4.89
CA PHE A 116 5.77 1.92 3.86
C PHE A 116 4.95 2.08 2.56
N ASP A 117 4.13 3.12 2.46
CA ASP A 117 3.42 3.47 1.23
C ASP A 117 4.32 4.20 0.23
N LEU A 118 4.50 3.62 -0.96
CA LEU A 118 5.24 4.23 -2.08
C LEU A 118 4.63 5.55 -2.56
N LYS A 119 3.34 5.79 -2.28
CA LYS A 119 2.62 7.02 -2.65
C LYS A 119 2.47 7.98 -1.48
N SER A 120 3.13 7.72 -0.35
CA SER A 120 3.06 8.62 0.79
C SER A 120 3.59 10.01 0.43
N THR A 121 3.05 11.05 1.04
CA THR A 121 3.47 12.43 0.81
C THR A 121 4.02 13.08 2.08
N ASN A 122 4.98 13.99 1.91
CA ASN A 122 5.60 14.75 2.99
C ASN A 122 4.77 15.98 3.39
N SER A 123 5.28 16.81 4.30
CA SER A 123 4.65 18.06 4.74
C SER A 123 4.41 19.09 3.63
N LYS A 124 5.12 18.98 2.49
CA LYS A 124 4.96 19.85 1.31
C LYS A 124 3.98 19.30 0.28
N GLY A 125 3.45 18.09 0.50
CA GLY A 125 2.59 17.39 -0.45
C GLY A 125 3.35 16.71 -1.60
N GLU A 126 4.68 16.68 -1.55
CA GLU A 126 5.53 15.94 -2.49
C GLU A 126 5.57 14.46 -2.09
N VAL A 127 5.79 13.56 -3.06
CA VAL A 127 5.92 12.13 -2.78
C VAL A 127 7.16 11.87 -1.93
N GLN A 128 6.95 11.33 -0.72
CA GLN A 128 8.00 10.87 0.19
C GLN A 128 8.36 9.41 -0.06
N GLY A 129 7.37 8.58 -0.45
CA GLY A 129 7.56 7.14 -0.59
C GLY A 129 7.78 6.44 0.75
N ILE A 130 8.69 5.48 0.82
CA ILE A 130 9.01 4.81 2.08
C ILE A 130 9.93 5.72 2.92
N GLY A 131 9.53 6.06 4.14
CA GLY A 131 10.33 6.96 4.96
C GLY A 131 9.61 7.56 6.14
N GLY A 132 10.29 8.48 6.82
CA GLY A 132 9.78 9.12 8.03
C GLY A 132 8.74 10.20 7.73
N LEU A 133 7.65 10.21 8.51
CA LEU A 133 6.65 11.27 8.52
C LEU A 133 6.40 11.73 9.96
N TYR A 134 6.03 13.00 10.12
CA TYR A 134 5.83 13.59 11.45
C TYR A 134 4.51 13.13 12.07
N LEU A 135 4.58 12.72 13.33
CA LEU A 135 3.43 12.40 14.17
C LEU A 135 3.56 13.17 15.47
N ASP A 136 2.64 14.10 15.70
CA ASP A 136 2.62 14.88 16.92
C ASP A 136 2.50 13.96 18.15
N PRO A 137 3.29 14.16 19.23
CA PRO A 137 3.23 13.31 20.40
C PRO A 137 1.83 13.24 21.05
N SER A 138 1.06 14.33 21.02
CA SER A 138 -0.30 14.33 21.57
C SER A 138 -1.26 13.52 20.69
N GLU A 139 -1.08 13.60 19.38
CA GLU A 139 -1.85 12.83 18.40
C GLU A 139 -1.54 11.34 18.50
N ARG A 140 -0.27 10.98 18.71
CA ARG A 140 0.15 9.60 18.96
C ARG A 140 -0.56 8.98 20.16
N ILE A 141 -0.65 9.72 21.26
CA ILE A 141 -1.37 9.27 22.47
C ILE A 141 -2.86 9.10 22.16
N ARG A 142 -3.46 10.05 21.44
CA ARG A 142 -4.87 10.03 21.06
C ARG A 142 -5.21 8.85 20.15
N GLN A 143 -4.43 8.61 19.11
CA GLN A 143 -4.64 7.51 18.17
C GLN A 143 -4.44 6.16 18.85
N LYS A 144 -3.45 6.04 19.73
CA LYS A 144 -3.26 4.84 20.55
C LYS A 144 -4.44 4.59 21.51
N ALA A 145 -5.05 5.64 22.06
CA ALA A 145 -6.22 5.50 22.94
C ALA A 145 -7.50 5.16 22.16
N ASN A 146 -7.61 5.59 20.91
CA ASN A 146 -8.75 5.30 20.03
C ASN A 146 -8.62 3.97 19.27
N ALA A 147 -7.56 3.21 19.55
CA ALA A 147 -7.32 1.91 18.95
C ALA A 147 -8.45 0.94 19.30
N VAL A 148 -9.28 0.59 18.31
CA VAL A 148 -10.31 -0.46 18.46
C VAL A 148 -9.61 -1.82 18.39
N GLU A 149 -9.88 -2.72 19.36
CA GLU A 149 -9.24 -4.05 19.47
C GLU A 149 -9.34 -4.91 18.19
N ASP A 150 -10.27 -4.61 17.28
CA ASP A 150 -10.46 -5.34 16.02
C ASP A 150 -9.42 -5.02 14.96
N ILE A 151 -8.92 -3.78 14.88
CA ILE A 151 -7.79 -3.42 14.01
C ILE A 151 -6.52 -3.85 14.74
N ALA A 152 -5.63 -4.61 14.10
CA ALA A 152 -4.38 -4.96 14.77
C ALA A 152 -3.66 -3.66 15.21
N PRO A 153 -3.23 -3.53 16.48
CA PRO A 153 -2.76 -2.28 17.07
C PRO A 153 -1.66 -1.57 16.26
N GLU A 154 -0.92 -2.36 15.49
CA GLU A 154 0.11 -1.99 14.53
C GLU A 154 -0.33 -1.07 13.37
N TYR A 155 -1.63 -0.91 13.09
CA TYR A 155 -2.14 -0.26 11.87
C TYR A 155 -2.93 1.04 12.10
N ILE A 156 -2.78 1.65 13.26
CA ILE A 156 -3.73 2.67 13.75
C ILE A 156 -3.22 4.09 13.53
N TYR A 157 -1.92 4.24 13.27
CA TYR A 157 -1.33 5.56 13.19
C TYR A 157 -1.59 6.24 11.84
N SER A 158 -1.77 7.56 11.89
CA SER A 158 -1.78 8.46 10.74
C SER A 158 -0.91 9.67 11.05
N PRO A 159 -0.03 10.09 10.13
CA PRO A 159 0.88 11.20 10.36
C PRO A 159 0.12 12.52 10.53
N THR A 160 0.68 13.43 11.30
CA THR A 160 0.14 14.79 11.46
C THR A 160 0.43 15.67 10.24
N TYR A 161 1.59 15.47 9.60
CA TYR A 161 1.92 16.10 8.32
C TYR A 161 2.19 15.05 7.25
N GLY A 162 1.72 15.33 6.04
CA GLY A 162 1.77 14.38 4.94
C GLY A 162 0.56 13.45 4.87
N ARG A 163 0.63 12.47 3.98
CA ARG A 163 -0.44 11.46 3.78
C ARG A 163 0.18 10.11 3.50
N THR A 164 -0.53 9.06 3.86
CA THR A 164 -0.11 7.68 3.66
C THR A 164 -1.33 6.77 3.68
N ALA A 165 -1.24 5.62 3.01
CA ALA A 165 -2.26 4.60 3.07
C ALA A 165 -2.45 4.08 4.51
N VAL A 166 -3.71 3.84 4.88
CA VAL A 166 -4.07 3.26 6.18
C VAL A 166 -3.35 1.92 6.37
N GLY A 167 -2.80 1.70 7.56
CA GLY A 167 -2.08 0.47 7.89
C GLY A 167 -0.65 0.37 7.34
N THR A 168 -0.11 1.44 6.75
CA THR A 168 1.30 1.44 6.30
C THR A 168 2.19 2.36 7.14
N PHE A 169 1.62 3.07 8.12
CA PHE A 169 2.32 4.02 8.97
C PHE A 169 2.43 3.52 10.41
N VAL A 170 3.66 3.53 10.93
CA VAL A 170 4.02 2.95 12.22
C VAL A 170 4.75 3.96 13.09
N ALA A 171 4.57 3.89 14.40
CA ALA A 171 5.17 4.86 15.33
C ALA A 171 6.29 4.26 16.20
N ASP A 172 6.58 2.96 16.11
CA ASP A 172 7.61 2.30 16.91
C ASP A 172 8.36 1.21 16.13
N LYS A 173 9.52 0.81 16.67
CA LYS A 173 10.48 -0.07 16.00
C LYS A 173 9.96 -1.48 15.78
N GLU A 174 9.31 -2.07 16.78
CA GLU A 174 8.80 -3.44 16.71
C GLU A 174 7.70 -3.55 15.66
N THR A 175 6.75 -2.63 15.72
CA THR A 175 5.69 -2.49 14.72
C THR A 175 6.25 -2.20 13.33
N CYS A 176 7.29 -1.38 13.24
CA CYS A 176 7.95 -1.08 11.97
C CYS A 176 8.52 -2.31 11.28
N VAL A 177 9.18 -3.19 12.03
CA VAL A 177 9.72 -4.44 11.46
C VAL A 177 8.57 -5.34 10.99
N ALA A 178 7.50 -5.47 11.78
CA ALA A 178 6.35 -6.28 11.41
C ALA A 178 5.63 -5.75 10.15
N VAL A 179 5.44 -4.44 10.03
CA VAL A 179 4.81 -3.83 8.85
C VAL A 179 5.72 -3.87 7.64
N ALA A 180 7.04 -3.73 7.80
CA ALA A 180 8.00 -3.93 6.71
C ALA A 180 7.90 -5.36 6.15
N GLU A 181 7.90 -6.37 7.03
CA GLU A 181 7.73 -7.78 6.66
C GLU A 181 6.38 -8.07 6.00
N GLU A 182 5.29 -7.52 6.54
CA GLU A 182 3.95 -7.65 5.96
C GLU A 182 3.90 -7.03 4.57
N THR A 183 4.44 -5.82 4.41
CA THR A 183 4.42 -5.11 3.13
C THR A 183 5.29 -5.84 2.11
N GLU A 184 6.46 -6.32 2.51
CA GLU A 184 7.31 -7.13 1.64
C GLU A 184 6.60 -8.44 1.22
N CYS A 185 5.95 -9.13 2.15
CA CYS A 185 5.23 -10.37 1.88
C CYS A 185 4.03 -10.18 0.94
N THR A 186 3.17 -9.20 1.23
CA THR A 186 1.97 -8.87 0.43
C THR A 186 2.33 -8.45 -1.00
N GLN A 187 3.44 -7.72 -1.18
CA GLN A 187 3.88 -7.20 -2.47
C GLN A 187 4.65 -8.23 -3.30
N LYS A 188 5.61 -8.94 -2.69
CA LYS A 188 6.43 -9.94 -3.40
C LYS A 188 5.70 -11.26 -3.63
N LYS A 189 4.71 -11.59 -2.79
CA LYS A 189 3.90 -12.81 -2.87
C LYS A 189 4.75 -14.07 -3.05
N SER A 190 5.81 -14.21 -2.26
CA SER A 190 6.75 -15.33 -2.39
C SER A 190 7.02 -16.00 -1.05
N PHE A 191 7.07 -17.34 -1.06
CA PHE A 191 7.48 -18.15 0.08
C PHE A 191 8.99 -18.08 0.37
N GLY A 192 9.80 -17.48 -0.52
CA GLY A 192 11.21 -17.20 -0.23
C GLY A 192 11.42 -15.97 0.65
N VAL A 193 10.37 -15.15 0.87
CA VAL A 193 10.39 -14.07 1.86
C VAL A 193 10.22 -14.68 3.26
N PRO A 194 11.11 -14.39 4.22
CA PRO A 194 10.99 -14.92 5.58
C PRO A 194 9.64 -14.58 6.20
N ASN A 195 9.05 -15.53 6.93
CA ASN A 195 7.77 -15.37 7.63
C ASN A 195 6.56 -15.13 6.72
N CYS A 196 6.71 -15.26 5.40
CA CYS A 196 5.62 -15.00 4.46
C CYS A 196 4.80 -16.26 4.19
N ALA A 197 3.49 -16.16 4.29
CA ALA A 197 2.57 -17.27 4.12
C ALA A 197 1.33 -16.84 3.33
N GLN A 198 0.70 -17.78 2.65
CA GLN A 198 -0.51 -17.56 1.90
C GLN A 198 -1.73 -18.03 2.71
N CYS A 199 -2.76 -17.19 2.82
CA CYS A 199 -4.06 -17.59 3.32
C CYS A 199 -4.80 -18.40 2.24
N LEU A 200 -5.11 -19.67 2.53
CA LEU A 200 -5.66 -20.58 1.52
C LEU A 200 -7.00 -20.10 0.90
N PRO A 201 -7.99 -19.59 1.66
CA PRO A 201 -9.26 -19.17 1.07
C PRO A 201 -9.20 -17.90 0.21
N SER A 202 -8.37 -16.91 0.57
CA SER A 202 -8.27 -15.63 -0.15
C SER A 202 -7.15 -15.59 -1.18
N SER A 203 -6.20 -16.54 -1.10
CA SER A 203 -4.93 -16.52 -1.83
C SER A 203 -4.03 -15.31 -1.51
N GLU A 204 -4.37 -14.50 -0.50
CA GLU A 204 -3.58 -13.34 -0.07
C GLU A 204 -2.36 -13.77 0.75
N PHE A 205 -1.27 -13.02 0.62
CA PHE A 205 -0.01 -13.27 1.33
C PHE A 205 0.10 -12.35 2.54
N HIS A 206 0.44 -12.92 3.68
CA HIS A 206 0.58 -12.23 4.95
C HIS A 206 1.83 -12.71 5.68
N ARG A 207 2.43 -11.83 6.47
CA ARG A 207 3.43 -12.21 7.46
C ARG A 207 2.75 -13.04 8.55
N ILE A 208 3.41 -14.11 8.97
CA ILE A 208 3.14 -14.85 10.20
C ILE A 208 4.32 -14.65 11.14
N ASP A 209 4.05 -14.19 12.36
CA ASP A 209 5.03 -14.08 13.41
C ASP A 209 5.68 -15.45 13.69
N PRO A 210 7.02 -15.55 13.62
CA PRO A 210 7.72 -16.82 13.82
C PRO A 210 7.54 -17.40 15.24
N THR A 211 7.07 -16.58 16.19
CA THR A 211 6.80 -17.02 17.57
C THR A 211 5.44 -17.68 17.74
N ILE A 212 4.52 -17.52 16.77
CA ILE A 212 3.17 -18.09 16.86
C ILE A 212 3.23 -19.59 16.56
N PRO A 213 2.67 -20.44 17.43
CA PRO A 213 2.58 -21.86 17.15
C PRO A 213 1.61 -22.12 16.00
N LEU A 214 2.11 -22.79 14.96
CA LEU A 214 1.28 -23.39 13.92
C LEU A 214 0.72 -24.71 14.44
N ILE A 215 -0.61 -24.80 14.47
CA ILE A 215 -1.38 -25.93 14.97
C ILE A 215 -1.65 -26.89 13.80
N PRO A 216 -1.34 -28.19 13.96
CA PRO A 216 -1.64 -29.17 12.93
C PRO A 216 -3.15 -29.39 12.76
N PRO A 217 -3.61 -29.67 11.54
CA PRO A 217 -4.97 -30.13 11.29
C PRO A 217 -5.28 -31.48 11.96
N SER A 218 -6.58 -31.72 12.19
CA SER A 218 -7.12 -33.02 12.56
C SER A 218 -7.79 -33.69 11.35
N LEU A 219 -7.76 -35.02 11.28
CA LEU A 219 -8.49 -35.78 10.26
C LEU A 219 -9.75 -36.39 10.88
N VAL A 220 -10.90 -36.17 10.24
CA VAL A 220 -12.15 -36.84 10.56
C VAL A 220 -12.42 -37.88 9.47
N ILE A 221 -12.51 -39.15 9.85
CA ILE A 221 -12.56 -40.27 8.91
C ILE A 221 -13.79 -41.16 9.16
N MET A 222 -14.45 -41.51 8.06
CA MET A 222 -15.45 -42.56 7.91
C MET A 222 -14.82 -43.72 7.11
N THR A 223 -15.01 -44.96 7.56
CA THR A 223 -14.52 -46.14 6.84
C THR A 223 -15.34 -47.39 7.18
N ASN A 224 -15.37 -48.35 6.25
CA ASN A 224 -15.87 -49.70 6.49
C ASN A 224 -14.77 -50.73 6.82
N ALA A 225 -13.50 -50.32 6.87
CA ALA A 225 -12.40 -51.18 7.28
C ALA A 225 -12.44 -51.43 8.80
N LYS A 226 -12.00 -52.62 9.23
CA LYS A 226 -11.92 -52.96 10.67
C LYS A 226 -10.86 -52.15 11.41
N THR A 227 -9.76 -51.83 10.76
CA THR A 227 -8.69 -51.02 11.34
C THR A 227 -7.94 -50.30 10.22
N LEU A 228 -7.72 -49.01 10.42
CA LEU A 228 -6.80 -48.21 9.61
C LEU A 228 -5.51 -47.94 10.39
N ILE A 229 -4.38 -48.06 9.71
CA ILE A 229 -3.07 -47.63 10.19
C ILE A 229 -2.69 -46.35 9.49
N PHE A 230 -2.33 -45.34 10.26
CA PHE A 230 -1.77 -44.08 9.79
C PHE A 230 -0.31 -44.00 10.19
N THR A 231 0.55 -43.77 9.21
CA THR A 231 1.99 -43.56 9.43
C THR A 231 2.37 -42.19 8.92
N THR A 232 2.98 -41.36 9.77
CA THR A 232 3.49 -40.04 9.37
C THR A 232 4.99 -40.10 9.09
N GLY A 233 5.43 -39.58 7.95
CA GLY A 233 6.85 -39.44 7.58
C GLY A 233 7.27 -37.99 7.40
N SER A 234 8.56 -37.69 7.68
CA SER A 234 9.17 -36.41 7.29
C SER A 234 9.35 -36.38 5.77
N SER A 235 9.00 -35.26 5.14
CA SER A 235 9.23 -34.98 3.71
C SER A 235 10.66 -35.38 3.31
N GLY A 236 10.77 -36.32 2.35
CA GLY A 236 12.05 -36.82 1.82
C GLY A 236 12.29 -38.33 1.88
N SER A 237 11.41 -39.12 2.51
CA SER A 237 11.49 -40.58 2.39
C SER A 237 10.62 -41.04 1.23
N SER A 238 11.28 -41.32 0.11
CA SER A 238 10.71 -41.95 -1.08
C SER A 238 9.82 -43.12 -0.70
N MET A 239 8.68 -43.26 -1.40
CA MET A 239 7.81 -44.42 -1.30
C MET A 239 8.63 -45.72 -1.40
N LEU A 240 8.53 -46.55 -0.35
CA LEU A 240 8.64 -48.01 -0.40
C LEU A 240 9.71 -48.55 -1.36
N THR A 241 10.97 -48.47 -0.95
CA THR A 241 11.88 -49.59 -1.18
C THR A 241 11.99 -50.36 0.13
N ASN A 242 11.96 -51.69 0.04
CA ASN A 242 12.08 -52.61 1.18
C ASN A 242 13.38 -52.32 1.95
N ALA A 243 13.35 -51.42 2.93
CA ALA A 243 14.49 -51.07 3.75
C ALA A 243 14.37 -51.77 5.10
N LYS A 244 14.98 -52.97 5.18
CA LYS A 244 15.63 -53.40 6.41
C LYS A 244 16.89 -52.55 6.55
N ASP A 245 16.76 -51.34 7.08
CA ASP A 245 17.80 -50.54 7.76
C ASP A 245 17.41 -49.06 7.70
N ASP A 246 16.84 -48.57 8.81
CA ASP A 246 17.25 -47.30 9.43
C ASP A 246 16.46 -47.11 10.73
N THR A 247 17.01 -47.62 11.83
CA THR A 247 16.39 -47.69 13.16
C THR A 247 16.30 -46.36 13.92
N ASN A 248 16.37 -45.18 13.28
CA ASN A 248 16.43 -43.91 14.02
C ASN A 248 15.54 -42.74 13.53
N LYS A 249 14.57 -42.97 12.62
CA LYS A 249 13.42 -42.07 12.49
C LYS A 249 12.18 -42.82 12.97
N ALA A 250 11.74 -42.53 14.19
CA ALA A 250 10.54 -43.14 14.74
C ALA A 250 9.32 -42.71 13.90
N GLU A 251 8.94 -43.55 12.93
CA GLU A 251 7.65 -43.48 12.27
C GLU A 251 6.57 -43.52 13.35
N LYS A 252 5.80 -42.43 13.48
CA LYS A 252 4.69 -42.38 14.43
C LYS A 252 3.51 -43.10 13.80
N ILE A 253 3.30 -44.33 14.22
CA ILE A 253 2.20 -45.20 13.80
C ILE A 253 1.00 -44.94 14.72
N ARG A 254 -0.17 -44.65 14.15
CA ARG A 254 -1.45 -44.57 14.86
C ARG A 254 -2.44 -45.56 14.26
N LYS A 255 -3.17 -46.28 15.11
CA LYS A 255 -4.24 -47.19 14.70
C LYS A 255 -5.59 -46.57 15.01
N MET A 256 -6.53 -46.64 14.07
CA MET A 256 -7.91 -46.22 14.25
C MET A 256 -8.83 -47.43 14.05
N PRO A 257 -9.62 -47.82 15.06
CA PRO A 257 -10.59 -48.90 14.91
C PRO A 257 -11.73 -48.49 13.98
N GLY A 258 -12.28 -49.44 13.25
CA GLY A 258 -13.49 -49.30 12.45
C GLY A 258 -14.30 -50.59 12.42
N PRO A 259 -15.38 -50.67 11.62
CA PRO A 259 -15.95 -49.60 10.80
C PRO A 259 -16.47 -48.43 11.66
N THR A 260 -16.41 -47.22 11.13
CA THR A 260 -16.89 -46.00 11.81
C THR A 260 -17.65 -45.09 10.84
N THR A 261 -18.67 -44.40 11.37
CA THR A 261 -19.42 -43.35 10.65
C THR A 261 -18.68 -42.02 10.65
N ALA A 262 -17.88 -41.74 11.69
CA ALA A 262 -16.95 -40.63 11.80
C ALA A 262 -16.11 -40.84 13.07
N ASP A 263 -14.78 -40.78 12.95
CA ASP A 263 -13.86 -40.73 14.09
C ASP A 263 -12.74 -39.74 13.81
N MET A 264 -12.22 -39.09 14.86
CA MET A 264 -11.16 -38.09 14.74
C MET A 264 -9.81 -38.69 15.08
N ILE A 265 -8.83 -38.43 14.22
CA ILE A 265 -7.43 -38.75 14.47
C ILE A 265 -6.58 -37.47 14.40
N MET A 266 -5.86 -37.21 15.49
CA MET A 266 -4.96 -36.06 15.62
C MET A 266 -3.50 -36.48 15.42
N PHE A 267 -2.72 -35.63 14.78
CA PHE A 267 -1.27 -35.80 14.63
C PHE A 267 -0.56 -34.55 15.17
N PRO A 268 -0.23 -34.51 16.47
CA PRO A 268 0.30 -33.30 17.11
C PRO A 268 1.65 -32.84 16.53
N ASP A 269 2.38 -33.73 15.86
CA ASP A 269 3.68 -33.44 15.25
C ASP A 269 3.62 -33.28 13.72
N LEU A 270 2.41 -33.23 13.15
CA LEU A 270 2.24 -33.08 11.71
C LEU A 270 2.63 -31.66 11.31
N LYS A 271 3.51 -31.55 10.33
CA LYS A 271 3.92 -30.28 9.73
C LYS A 271 3.40 -30.20 8.30
N GLU A 272 3.34 -29.00 7.77
CA GLU A 272 3.15 -28.78 6.35
C GLU A 272 4.18 -29.58 5.52
N ASN A 273 3.75 -30.10 4.38
CA ASN A 273 4.44 -31.07 3.51
C ASN A 273 4.73 -32.45 4.12
N ASN A 274 4.28 -32.76 5.33
CA ASN A 274 4.38 -34.14 5.81
C ASN A 274 3.43 -35.04 5.04
N ASN A 275 3.89 -36.28 4.82
CA ASN A 275 3.09 -37.33 4.21
C ASN A 275 2.48 -38.21 5.29
N ILE A 276 1.21 -38.56 5.09
CA ILE A 276 0.44 -39.50 5.89
C ILE A 276 0.12 -40.69 5.00
N THR A 277 0.60 -41.85 5.40
CA THR A 277 0.33 -43.11 4.71
C THR A 277 -0.79 -43.83 5.43
N VAL A 278 -1.85 -44.20 4.71
CA VAL A 278 -3.02 -44.91 5.24
C VAL A 278 -3.04 -46.34 4.69
N MET A 279 -3.15 -47.32 5.58
CA MET A 279 -3.24 -48.74 5.23
C MET A 279 -4.37 -49.42 6.01
N ILE A 280 -4.89 -50.52 5.47
CA ILE A 280 -5.84 -51.38 6.18
C ILE A 280 -5.07 -52.48 6.90
N ASP A 281 -5.34 -52.65 8.19
CA ASP A 281 -4.81 -53.74 9.02
C ASP A 281 -5.84 -54.85 9.18
N GLY A 282 -5.40 -56.10 9.13
CA GLY A 282 -6.25 -57.28 9.31
C GLY A 282 -7.18 -57.61 8.13
N GLU A 283 -8.42 -58.00 8.46
CA GLU A 283 -9.40 -58.49 7.49
C GLU A 283 -9.91 -57.36 6.58
N LYS A 284 -9.83 -57.58 5.26
CA LYS A 284 -10.12 -56.59 4.24
C LYS A 284 -11.59 -56.72 3.81
N PRO A 285 -12.39 -55.64 3.89
CA PRO A 285 -13.74 -55.68 3.32
C PRO A 285 -13.67 -55.86 1.80
N GLU A 286 -14.74 -56.37 1.18
CA GLU A 286 -14.79 -56.60 -0.27
C GLU A 286 -14.64 -55.29 -1.08
N ASN A 287 -15.15 -54.18 -0.53
CA ASN A 287 -15.04 -52.85 -1.12
C ASN A 287 -14.58 -51.84 -0.06
N PRO A 288 -13.28 -51.78 0.28
CA PRO A 288 -12.78 -50.82 1.26
C PRO A 288 -12.97 -49.39 0.77
N PHE A 289 -13.41 -48.52 1.67
CA PHE A 289 -13.41 -47.09 1.40
C PHE A 289 -12.94 -46.28 2.60
N ILE A 290 -12.47 -45.08 2.29
CA ILE A 290 -12.25 -43.99 3.23
C ILE A 290 -12.98 -42.75 2.70
N ALA A 291 -13.71 -42.06 3.57
CA ALA A 291 -14.31 -40.76 3.29
C ALA A 291 -14.07 -39.86 4.49
N GLY A 292 -13.85 -38.57 4.31
CA GLY A 292 -13.55 -37.72 5.44
C GLY A 292 -13.12 -36.32 5.06
N PHE A 293 -12.73 -35.56 6.06
CA PHE A 293 -12.23 -34.21 5.87
C PHE A 293 -11.13 -33.88 6.90
N VAL A 294 -10.22 -33.00 6.52
CA VAL A 294 -9.38 -32.25 7.45
C VAL A 294 -10.21 -31.17 8.10
N THR A 295 -10.00 -30.96 9.40
CA THR A 295 -10.55 -29.81 10.12
C THR A 295 -9.55 -29.15 11.06
N GLY A 296 -9.75 -27.87 11.32
CA GLY A 296 -9.01 -27.07 12.29
C GLY A 296 -9.81 -25.81 12.65
N GLN A 297 -9.53 -25.26 13.83
CA GLN A 297 -10.23 -24.07 14.30
C GLN A 297 -9.67 -22.80 13.67
N THR A 298 -10.56 -21.93 13.21
CA THR A 298 -10.26 -20.57 12.74
C THR A 298 -11.08 -19.56 13.55
N ARG A 299 -10.85 -18.26 13.36
CA ARG A 299 -11.64 -17.24 14.08
C ARG A 299 -13.12 -17.24 13.68
N LYS A 300 -13.44 -17.59 12.43
CA LYS A 300 -14.82 -17.68 11.94
C LYS A 300 -15.47 -19.06 12.16
N GLY A 301 -14.79 -19.97 12.86
CA GLY A 301 -15.27 -21.32 13.15
C GLY A 301 -14.41 -22.42 12.52
N PRO A 302 -14.88 -23.67 12.51
CA PRO A 302 -14.11 -24.78 11.97
C PRO A 302 -13.98 -24.67 10.45
N TYR A 303 -12.74 -24.70 9.96
CA TYR A 303 -12.47 -24.92 8.54
C TYR A 303 -12.55 -26.41 8.24
N THR A 304 -13.04 -26.77 7.05
CA THR A 304 -13.10 -28.18 6.60
C THR A 304 -12.65 -28.31 5.16
N LEU A 305 -11.82 -29.32 4.87
CA LEU A 305 -11.41 -29.67 3.51
C LEU A 305 -11.51 -31.18 3.30
N ASP A 306 -12.21 -31.61 2.24
CA ASP A 306 -12.32 -33.02 1.88
C ASP A 306 -10.93 -33.66 1.67
N ILE A 307 -10.70 -34.84 2.26
CA ILE A 307 -9.44 -35.57 2.13
C ILE A 307 -9.06 -35.89 0.68
N LYS A 308 -9.99 -35.85 -0.27
CA LYS A 308 -9.67 -36.01 -1.70
C LYS A 308 -8.63 -35.00 -2.19
N TYR A 309 -8.64 -33.79 -1.63
CA TYR A 309 -7.70 -32.71 -1.97
C TYR A 309 -6.31 -32.91 -1.34
N LEU A 310 -6.15 -33.94 -0.52
CA LEU A 310 -4.90 -34.27 0.14
C LEU A 310 -4.21 -35.47 -0.52
N ILE A 311 -4.83 -36.11 -1.51
CA ILE A 311 -4.28 -37.32 -2.14
C ILE A 311 -3.11 -36.95 -3.06
N GLU A 312 -1.91 -37.40 -2.73
CA GLU A 312 -0.72 -37.27 -3.59
C GLU A 312 -0.64 -38.42 -4.61
N GLY A 313 -1.12 -39.60 -4.24
CA GLY A 313 -1.17 -40.79 -5.08
C GLY A 313 -0.95 -42.08 -4.29
N THR A 314 -0.97 -43.23 -4.97
CA THR A 314 -0.74 -44.55 -4.34
C THR A 314 0.26 -45.37 -5.14
N GLY A 315 1.56 -45.02 -5.09
CA GLY A 315 2.62 -45.79 -5.77
C GLY A 315 2.33 -46.09 -7.25
N GLY A 316 1.88 -45.08 -8.00
CA GLY A 316 1.48 -45.21 -9.42
C GLY A 316 0.03 -45.60 -9.68
N TYR A 317 -0.80 -45.81 -8.64
CA TYR A 317 -2.25 -46.03 -8.77
C TYR A 317 -3.04 -44.77 -8.41
N LYS A 318 -4.06 -44.45 -9.21
CA LYS A 318 -5.03 -43.38 -8.92
C LYS A 318 -6.22 -44.01 -8.19
N PRO A 319 -6.52 -43.59 -6.94
CA PRO A 319 -7.65 -44.13 -6.21
C PRO A 319 -8.97 -43.83 -6.95
N ARG A 320 -9.97 -44.67 -6.74
CA ARG A 320 -11.27 -44.56 -7.41
C ARG A 320 -12.26 -43.84 -6.51
N TYR A 321 -13.08 -42.96 -7.09
CA TYR A 321 -14.12 -42.26 -6.37
C TYR A 321 -15.46 -42.97 -6.56
N LEU A 322 -16.09 -43.39 -5.46
CA LEU A 322 -17.34 -44.16 -5.44
C LEU A 322 -18.59 -43.29 -5.16
N GLY A 323 -18.52 -41.99 -5.46
CA GLY A 323 -19.54 -41.00 -5.11
C GLY A 323 -19.24 -40.28 -3.80
N THR A 324 -20.25 -39.71 -3.15
CA THR A 324 -20.10 -38.93 -1.91
C THR A 324 -20.79 -39.58 -0.71
N LYS A 325 -20.27 -39.34 0.48
CA LYS A 325 -20.81 -39.74 1.78
C LYS A 325 -20.93 -38.50 2.66
N SER A 326 -21.98 -38.43 3.46
CA SER A 326 -22.10 -37.39 4.48
C SER A 326 -21.40 -37.88 5.74
N VAL A 327 -20.34 -37.15 6.15
CA VAL A 327 -19.57 -37.44 7.36
C VAL A 327 -19.94 -36.37 8.37
N THR A 328 -20.50 -36.78 9.52
CA THR A 328 -20.95 -35.88 10.58
C THR A 328 -20.09 -36.06 11.82
N TYR A 329 -19.47 -34.98 12.29
CA TYR A 329 -18.65 -34.95 13.50
C TYR A 329 -18.82 -33.59 14.20
N ASP A 330 -19.04 -33.58 15.52
CA ASP A 330 -19.30 -32.37 16.32
C ASP A 330 -20.24 -31.36 15.64
N ASP A 331 -21.45 -31.83 15.30
CA ASP A 331 -22.52 -31.09 14.62
C ASP A 331 -22.19 -30.55 13.20
N ASN A 332 -20.98 -30.78 12.69
CA ASN A 332 -20.58 -30.42 11.34
C ASN A 332 -20.77 -31.60 10.40
N THR A 333 -21.63 -31.43 9.40
CA THR A 333 -21.85 -32.44 8.35
C THR A 333 -21.21 -31.99 7.04
N VAL A 334 -20.20 -32.72 6.59
CA VAL A 334 -19.49 -32.44 5.34
C VAL A 334 -19.79 -33.55 4.33
N LYS A 335 -20.07 -33.17 3.07
CA LYS A 335 -20.19 -34.13 1.96
C LYS A 335 -18.79 -34.41 1.42
N CYS A 336 -18.27 -35.60 1.70
CA CYS A 336 -16.93 -36.02 1.31
C CYS A 336 -17.00 -37.07 0.20
N TYR A 337 -15.99 -37.12 -0.65
CA TYR A 337 -15.88 -38.19 -1.63
C TYR A 337 -15.47 -39.51 -0.96
N SER A 338 -16.15 -40.59 -1.35
CA SER A 338 -15.79 -41.95 -0.94
C SER A 338 -14.65 -42.44 -1.82
N ILE A 339 -13.49 -42.67 -1.22
CA ILE A 339 -12.27 -43.05 -1.90
C ILE A 339 -12.05 -44.55 -1.69
N TYR A 340 -12.09 -45.29 -2.79
CA TYR A 340 -11.66 -46.67 -2.85
C TYR A 340 -10.16 -46.72 -3.16
N PHE A 341 -9.41 -47.46 -2.34
CA PHE A 341 -8.00 -47.72 -2.55
C PHE A 341 -7.73 -49.22 -2.45
N ASP A 342 -6.70 -49.69 -3.16
CA ASP A 342 -6.29 -51.08 -3.13
C ASP A 342 -5.83 -51.44 -1.71
N PRO A 343 -6.46 -52.41 -1.01
CA PRO A 343 -6.08 -52.76 0.34
C PRO A 343 -4.70 -53.43 0.46
N LEU A 344 -3.98 -53.65 -0.64
CA LEU A 344 -2.57 -54.05 -0.65
C LEU A 344 -1.61 -52.88 -0.86
N LYS A 345 -2.11 -51.68 -1.17
CA LYS A 345 -1.30 -50.50 -1.43
C LYS A 345 -1.67 -49.38 -0.46
N PRO A 346 -0.68 -48.69 0.12
CA PRO A 346 -1.00 -47.54 0.96
C PRO A 346 -1.60 -46.39 0.16
N LEU A 347 -2.54 -45.69 0.79
CA LEU A 347 -3.01 -44.39 0.35
C LEU A 347 -2.09 -43.30 0.93
N ALA A 348 -1.42 -42.52 0.08
CA ALA A 348 -0.63 -41.38 0.55
C ALA A 348 -1.45 -40.09 0.49
N LEU A 349 -1.51 -39.42 1.63
CA LEU A 349 -2.04 -38.08 1.80
C LEU A 349 -0.88 -37.14 2.10
N LYS A 350 -0.90 -35.94 1.54
CA LYS A 350 0.04 -34.86 1.84
C LYS A 350 -0.70 -33.80 2.64
N MET A 351 -0.07 -33.27 3.70
CA MET A 351 -0.65 -32.18 4.48
C MET A 351 -0.11 -30.82 3.99
N PRO A 352 -0.90 -29.99 3.31
CA PRO A 352 -0.38 -28.81 2.61
C PRO A 352 -0.47 -27.50 3.39
N PHE A 353 -1.01 -27.51 4.62
CA PHE A 353 -1.17 -26.27 5.38
C PHE A 353 -1.18 -26.53 6.88
N SER A 354 -1.08 -25.45 7.65
CA SER A 354 -1.23 -25.44 9.10
C SER A 354 -2.15 -24.31 9.55
N PHE A 355 -2.68 -24.38 10.77
CA PHE A 355 -3.54 -23.34 11.33
C PHE A 355 -2.72 -22.41 12.23
N ALA A 356 -2.96 -21.10 12.18
CA ALA A 356 -2.48 -20.22 13.24
C ALA A 356 -3.36 -20.38 14.49
N SER A 357 -2.77 -20.23 15.67
CA SER A 357 -3.54 -20.18 16.91
C SER A 357 -4.59 -19.07 16.86
N ILE A 358 -5.85 -19.37 17.18
CA ILE A 358 -6.95 -18.38 17.21
C ILE A 358 -6.71 -17.25 18.22
N ALA A 359 -5.86 -17.49 19.21
CA ALA A 359 -5.47 -16.49 20.20
C ALA A 359 -4.45 -15.46 19.65
N SER A 360 -3.80 -15.75 18.51
CA SER A 360 -2.83 -14.84 17.90
C SER A 360 -3.51 -13.74 17.10
N SER A 361 -2.82 -12.61 16.93
CA SER A 361 -3.24 -11.53 16.01
C SER A 361 -3.21 -11.99 14.55
N ASP A 362 -2.26 -12.84 14.16
CA ASP A 362 -2.13 -13.30 12.76
C ASP A 362 -3.28 -14.18 12.29
N SER A 363 -3.96 -14.88 13.21
CA SER A 363 -5.20 -15.59 12.85
C SER A 363 -6.31 -14.64 12.35
N LYS A 364 -6.21 -13.32 12.57
CA LYS A 364 -7.10 -12.33 11.93
C LYS A 364 -6.82 -12.16 10.44
N ARG A 365 -5.57 -12.32 10.02
CA ARG A 365 -5.15 -12.15 8.61
C ARG A 365 -5.65 -13.29 7.72
N CYS A 366 -5.90 -14.46 8.31
CA CYS A 366 -6.60 -15.57 7.65
C CYS A 366 -7.71 -16.09 8.55
N ASP A 367 -8.74 -15.27 8.76
CA ASP A 367 -9.78 -15.52 9.78
C ASP A 367 -10.70 -16.71 9.49
N ASN A 368 -10.70 -17.20 8.25
CA ASN A 368 -11.58 -18.25 7.74
C ASN A 368 -10.83 -19.48 7.22
N GLY A 369 -9.51 -19.57 7.39
CA GLY A 369 -8.76 -20.67 6.82
C GLY A 369 -7.36 -20.91 7.38
N PRO A 370 -6.67 -21.92 6.85
CA PRO A 370 -5.30 -22.22 7.22
C PRO A 370 -4.31 -21.42 6.37
N PHE A 371 -3.05 -21.44 6.81
CA PHE A 371 -1.93 -20.86 6.10
C PHE A 371 -1.13 -21.93 5.37
N ILE A 372 -0.71 -21.60 4.15
CA ILE A 372 0.32 -22.30 3.39
C ILE A 372 1.62 -21.53 3.57
N THR A 373 2.70 -22.22 3.90
CA THR A 373 4.02 -21.60 4.16
C THR A 373 5.06 -22.00 3.13
N THR A 374 4.72 -22.84 2.14
CA THR A 374 5.66 -23.35 1.15
C THR A 374 5.10 -23.38 -0.27
N ALA A 375 5.99 -23.17 -1.24
CA ALA A 375 5.68 -23.26 -2.66
C ALA A 375 5.16 -24.65 -3.06
N ALA A 376 5.72 -25.73 -2.48
CA ALA A 376 5.33 -27.10 -2.80
C ALA A 376 3.90 -27.45 -2.37
N SER A 377 3.40 -26.81 -1.31
CA SER A 377 2.01 -26.95 -0.89
C SER A 377 1.07 -26.12 -1.76
N ALA A 378 1.48 -24.90 -2.12
CA ALA A 378 0.70 -24.04 -3.00
C ALA A 378 0.53 -24.68 -4.40
N ALA A 379 1.61 -25.26 -4.94
CA ALA A 379 1.58 -26.05 -6.18
C ALA A 379 0.61 -27.23 -6.08
N PHE A 380 0.71 -27.98 -4.99
CA PHE A 380 -0.13 -29.16 -4.75
C PHE A 380 -1.63 -28.81 -4.67
N LEU A 381 -1.97 -27.66 -4.08
CA LEU A 381 -3.35 -27.19 -3.96
C LEU A 381 -3.82 -26.34 -5.15
N ASP A 382 -2.94 -26.01 -6.10
CA ASP A 382 -3.17 -25.02 -7.15
C ASP A 382 -3.72 -23.69 -6.58
N SER A 383 -3.22 -23.26 -5.42
CA SER A 383 -3.77 -22.13 -4.64
C SER A 383 -3.34 -20.76 -5.14
N ASP A 384 -2.36 -20.69 -6.04
CA ASP A 384 -1.73 -19.44 -6.48
C ASP A 384 -1.18 -19.53 -7.92
N PRO A 385 -1.41 -18.52 -8.78
CA PRO A 385 -0.88 -18.50 -10.15
C PRO A 385 0.65 -18.40 -10.26
N CYS A 386 1.36 -17.95 -9.22
CA CYS A 386 2.83 -17.86 -9.21
C CYS A 386 3.51 -19.18 -8.81
N HIS A 387 2.79 -20.03 -8.08
CA HIS A 387 3.34 -21.29 -7.54
C HIS A 387 2.70 -22.54 -8.13
N LYS A 388 2.00 -22.44 -9.27
CA LYS A 388 1.46 -23.62 -9.96
C LYS A 388 2.57 -24.56 -10.41
N ASP A 389 2.26 -25.85 -10.57
CA ASP A 389 3.17 -26.83 -11.17
C ASP A 389 3.77 -26.30 -12.49
N GLY A 390 5.10 -26.36 -12.59
CA GLY A 390 5.87 -25.84 -13.73
C GLY A 390 6.21 -24.33 -13.66
N SER A 391 5.72 -23.61 -12.65
CA SER A 391 6.12 -22.23 -12.38
C SER A 391 7.45 -22.17 -11.65
N GLY A 392 8.32 -21.26 -12.06
CA GLY A 392 9.63 -21.06 -11.49
C GLY A 392 10.40 -19.95 -12.23
N PRO A 393 11.67 -19.73 -11.88
CA PRO A 393 12.50 -18.72 -12.53
C PRO A 393 12.47 -18.87 -14.06
N GLY A 394 12.06 -17.81 -14.74
CA GLY A 394 11.93 -17.76 -16.21
C GLY A 394 10.61 -18.31 -16.78
N THR A 395 9.79 -19.00 -15.98
CA THR A 395 8.52 -19.63 -16.44
C THR A 395 7.26 -19.10 -15.75
N TYR A 396 7.38 -18.18 -14.77
CA TYR A 396 6.22 -17.58 -14.09
C TYR A 396 5.18 -17.01 -15.06
N SER A 397 3.90 -17.34 -14.88
CA SER A 397 2.82 -16.91 -15.78
C SER A 397 2.68 -15.37 -15.86
N ALA A 398 2.16 -14.86 -16.98
CA ALA A 398 1.88 -13.42 -17.11
C ALA A 398 0.89 -12.93 -16.04
N ILE A 399 -0.11 -13.76 -15.69
CA ILE A 399 -1.11 -13.48 -14.66
C ILE A 399 -0.44 -13.31 -13.28
N CYS A 400 0.47 -14.21 -12.93
CA CYS A 400 1.25 -14.10 -11.70
C CYS A 400 1.99 -12.75 -11.64
N LEU A 401 2.77 -12.46 -12.68
CA LEU A 401 3.64 -11.29 -12.69
C LEU A 401 2.83 -9.99 -12.78
N ASP A 402 1.67 -10.00 -13.42
CA ASP A 402 0.78 -8.83 -13.49
C ASP A 402 0.27 -8.41 -12.11
N GLN A 403 -0.05 -9.38 -11.25
CA GLN A 403 -0.45 -9.10 -9.87
C GLN A 403 0.68 -8.44 -9.07
N ILE A 404 1.91 -8.94 -9.21
CA ILE A 404 3.09 -8.38 -8.54
C ILE A 404 3.39 -6.98 -9.10
N PHE A 405 3.40 -6.83 -10.42
CA PHE A 405 3.63 -5.56 -11.12
C PHE A 405 2.67 -4.46 -10.68
N LYS A 406 1.37 -4.78 -10.59
CA LYS A 406 0.34 -3.86 -10.09
C LYS A 406 0.50 -3.55 -8.60
N GLY A 407 0.96 -4.51 -7.80
CA GLY A 407 1.28 -4.29 -6.38
C GLY A 407 2.30 -3.16 -6.18
N PHE A 408 3.32 -3.09 -7.04
CA PHE A 408 4.34 -2.03 -7.06
C PHE A 408 3.89 -0.73 -7.78
N GLY A 409 2.60 -0.59 -8.07
CA GLY A 409 2.04 0.61 -8.70
C GLY A 409 2.07 0.62 -10.24
N GLY A 410 2.42 -0.50 -10.87
CA GLY A 410 2.38 -0.65 -12.31
C GLY A 410 0.95 -0.63 -12.88
N THR A 411 0.81 -0.25 -14.15
CA THR A 411 -0.47 -0.23 -14.86
C THR A 411 -0.36 -0.96 -16.21
N ASP A 412 -1.48 -1.38 -16.78
CA ASP A 412 -1.51 -2.04 -18.10
C ASP A 412 -0.95 -1.16 -19.24
N LYS A 413 -0.91 0.17 -19.02
CA LYS A 413 -0.32 1.11 -19.97
C LYS A 413 1.22 1.10 -19.93
N GLY A 414 1.82 0.75 -18.80
CA GLY A 414 3.27 0.66 -18.64
C GLY A 414 3.93 -0.27 -19.65
N THR A 415 5.09 0.10 -20.17
CA THR A 415 5.86 -0.75 -21.10
C THR A 415 6.37 -2.01 -20.42
N GLY A 416 6.50 -1.99 -19.09
CA GLY A 416 6.85 -3.13 -18.25
C GLY A 416 5.69 -4.11 -17.99
N SER A 417 4.45 -3.80 -18.39
CA SER A 417 3.30 -4.66 -18.10
C SER A 417 3.54 -6.11 -18.58
N PRO A 418 3.40 -7.13 -17.71
CA PRO A 418 3.52 -8.55 -18.07
C PRO A 418 2.48 -9.05 -19.07
N LEU A 419 1.45 -8.26 -19.35
CA LEU A 419 0.46 -8.54 -20.38
C LEU A 419 1.01 -8.28 -21.79
N LYS A 420 2.16 -7.60 -21.90
CA LYS A 420 2.94 -7.39 -23.13
C LYS A 420 4.13 -8.33 -23.14
N GLU A 421 4.48 -8.87 -24.31
CA GLU A 421 5.56 -9.86 -24.42
C GLU A 421 6.92 -9.29 -23.98
N GLU A 422 7.21 -8.04 -24.36
CA GLU A 422 8.45 -7.35 -24.00
C GLU A 422 8.51 -7.04 -22.50
N GLY A 423 7.40 -6.60 -21.90
CA GLY A 423 7.30 -6.35 -20.47
C GLY A 423 7.46 -7.64 -19.65
N LEU A 424 6.82 -8.71 -20.11
CA LEU A 424 6.95 -10.04 -19.53
C LEU A 424 8.39 -10.54 -19.56
N LYS A 425 9.10 -10.37 -20.69
CA LYS A 425 10.52 -10.71 -20.81
C LYS A 425 11.37 -9.83 -19.88
N ALA A 426 11.13 -8.52 -19.87
CA ALA A 426 11.89 -7.55 -19.09
C ALA A 426 11.79 -7.82 -17.57
N ILE A 427 10.66 -8.34 -17.09
CA ILE A 427 10.46 -8.70 -15.69
C ILE A 427 11.05 -10.09 -15.39
N ARG A 428 10.81 -11.09 -16.25
CA ARG A 428 11.28 -12.47 -16.01
C ARG A 428 12.80 -12.61 -16.04
N PHE A 429 13.49 -11.79 -16.84
CA PHE A 429 14.91 -11.97 -17.12
C PHE A 429 15.73 -10.72 -16.79
N GLY A 430 16.83 -10.93 -16.07
CA GLY A 430 17.85 -9.92 -15.81
C GLY A 430 18.88 -9.80 -16.93
N PRO A 431 19.96 -9.03 -16.69
CA PRO A 431 21.08 -8.91 -17.63
C PRO A 431 21.62 -10.28 -18.05
N GLY A 432 21.84 -10.48 -19.35
CA GLY A 432 22.32 -11.75 -19.91
C GLY A 432 21.27 -12.86 -19.92
N ASP A 433 19.98 -12.53 -19.97
CA ASP A 433 18.85 -13.48 -19.95
C ASP A 433 18.84 -14.40 -18.71
N LYS A 434 19.43 -13.95 -17.59
CA LYS A 434 19.37 -14.67 -16.31
C LYS A 434 17.93 -14.67 -15.80
N ALA A 435 17.33 -15.85 -15.67
CA ALA A 435 16.01 -16.00 -15.08
C ALA A 435 15.99 -15.48 -13.63
N ARG A 436 15.03 -14.60 -13.32
CA ARG A 436 14.84 -14.05 -11.97
C ARG A 436 13.94 -14.94 -11.11
N THR A 437 14.18 -14.98 -9.80
CA THR A 437 13.22 -15.51 -8.81
C THR A 437 12.10 -14.49 -8.53
N LEU A 438 11.03 -14.88 -7.80
CA LEU A 438 9.98 -13.92 -7.43
C LEU A 438 10.52 -12.80 -6.52
N GLU A 439 11.51 -13.10 -5.68
CA GLU A 439 12.17 -12.11 -4.82
C GLU A 439 12.96 -11.11 -5.67
N GLU A 440 13.78 -11.60 -6.60
CA GLU A 440 14.56 -10.74 -7.52
C GLU A 440 13.63 -9.91 -8.42
N ILE A 441 12.47 -10.46 -8.82
CA ILE A 441 11.42 -9.72 -9.55
C ILE A 441 10.82 -8.63 -8.66
N GLY A 442 10.45 -8.97 -7.43
CA GLY A 442 9.90 -8.02 -6.47
C GLY A 442 10.86 -6.87 -6.19
N ASP A 443 12.14 -7.17 -5.99
CA ASP A 443 13.18 -6.14 -5.79
C ASP A 443 13.34 -5.23 -7.00
N PHE A 444 13.38 -5.81 -8.20
CA PHE A 444 13.45 -5.03 -9.44
C PHE A 444 12.22 -4.12 -9.63
N LEU A 445 11.02 -4.63 -9.37
CA LEU A 445 9.78 -3.86 -9.51
C LEU A 445 9.62 -2.80 -8.42
N MET A 446 10.07 -3.09 -7.21
CA MET A 446 10.16 -2.11 -6.12
C MET A 446 11.06 -0.94 -6.52
N GLU A 447 12.25 -1.23 -7.04
CA GLU A 447 13.16 -0.20 -7.53
C GLU A 447 12.50 0.65 -8.62
N GLN A 448 11.89 0.04 -9.63
CA GLN A 448 11.20 0.77 -10.71
C GLN A 448 10.02 1.61 -10.17
N GLY A 449 9.23 1.06 -9.25
CA GLY A 449 8.11 1.74 -8.60
C GLY A 449 8.56 2.95 -7.78
N THR A 450 9.62 2.81 -6.98
CA THR A 450 10.24 3.92 -6.23
C THR A 450 10.77 4.99 -7.17
N LYS A 451 11.50 4.62 -8.22
CA LYS A 451 12.03 5.56 -9.22
C LYS A 451 10.92 6.34 -9.91
N ALA A 452 9.85 5.65 -10.31
CA ALA A 452 8.69 6.26 -10.97
C ALA A 452 7.93 7.22 -10.04
N SER A 453 7.69 6.81 -8.79
CA SER A 453 6.89 7.58 -7.82
C SER A 453 7.63 8.77 -7.22
N THR A 454 8.89 8.58 -6.82
CA THR A 454 9.66 9.59 -6.07
C THR A 454 10.60 10.40 -6.96
N GLY A 455 11.02 9.87 -8.11
CA GLY A 455 12.11 10.44 -8.89
C GLY A 455 13.48 10.34 -8.23
N LEU A 456 13.63 9.52 -7.19
CA LEU A 456 14.84 9.34 -6.41
C LEU A 456 15.35 7.90 -6.51
N TYR A 457 16.65 7.72 -6.30
CA TYR A 457 17.27 6.41 -6.08
C TYR A 457 18.40 6.56 -5.08
N ASN A 458 18.42 5.73 -4.02
CA ASN A 458 19.35 5.87 -2.90
C ASN A 458 19.42 7.29 -2.30
N GLY A 459 18.28 7.99 -2.25
CA GLY A 459 18.18 9.36 -1.75
C GLY A 459 18.70 10.46 -2.69
N VAL A 460 19.16 10.10 -3.89
CA VAL A 460 19.67 11.03 -4.90
C VAL A 460 18.64 11.23 -6.00
N SER A 461 18.47 12.49 -6.46
CA SER A 461 17.62 12.81 -7.61
C SER A 461 18.11 12.11 -8.87
N LEU A 462 17.20 11.43 -9.55
CA LEU A 462 17.48 10.79 -10.83
C LEU A 462 17.60 11.82 -11.95
N PRO A 463 18.44 11.57 -12.97
CA PRO A 463 18.35 12.26 -14.24
C PRO A 463 16.93 12.11 -14.82
N ARG A 464 16.48 13.15 -15.55
CA ARG A 464 15.14 13.19 -16.13
C ARG A 464 14.84 11.96 -17.00
N ASP A 465 15.79 11.54 -17.83
CA ASP A 465 15.61 10.42 -18.76
C ASP A 465 15.42 9.09 -18.02
N GLU A 466 16.14 8.89 -16.92
CA GLU A 466 15.99 7.69 -16.08
C GLU A 466 14.63 7.66 -15.38
N ARG A 467 14.18 8.80 -14.86
CA ARG A 467 12.85 8.91 -14.25
C ARG A 467 11.74 8.69 -15.29
N LEU A 468 11.89 9.26 -16.48
CA LEU A 468 10.93 9.06 -17.58
C LEU A 468 10.87 7.59 -17.99
N ALA A 469 12.00 6.91 -18.05
CA ALA A 469 12.06 5.48 -18.34
C ALA A 469 11.31 4.66 -17.28
N ALA A 470 11.48 4.98 -16.00
CA ALA A 470 10.76 4.31 -14.90
C ALA A 470 9.24 4.58 -14.95
N LEU A 471 8.82 5.83 -15.18
CA LEU A 471 7.40 6.19 -15.36
C LEU A 471 6.77 5.46 -16.56
N MET A 472 7.47 5.44 -17.69
CA MET A 472 7.05 4.68 -18.87
C MET A 472 6.95 3.19 -18.59
N PHE A 473 7.92 2.64 -17.86
CA PHE A 473 7.95 1.23 -17.51
C PHE A 473 6.77 0.85 -16.62
N MET A 474 6.54 1.61 -15.54
CA MET A 474 5.52 1.31 -14.53
C MET A 474 4.12 1.72 -14.97
N THR A 475 3.90 3.00 -15.33
CA THR A 475 2.55 3.54 -15.53
C THR A 475 2.24 3.89 -16.98
N GLY A 476 3.26 4.02 -17.84
CA GLY A 476 3.11 4.44 -19.23
C GLY A 476 2.92 5.95 -19.37
N ASP A 477 3.16 6.71 -18.30
CA ASP A 477 3.02 8.17 -18.31
C ASP A 477 4.26 8.83 -18.92
N SER A 478 4.04 9.78 -19.85
CA SER A 478 5.08 10.63 -20.45
C SER A 478 5.23 11.98 -19.77
N PHE A 479 4.32 12.33 -18.87
CA PHE A 479 4.26 13.67 -18.33
C PHE A 479 5.08 13.79 -17.05
N ILE A 480 6.25 14.40 -17.18
CA ILE A 480 7.03 14.96 -16.07
C ILE A 480 6.68 16.45 -16.03
N ASP A 481 6.25 16.99 -14.87
CA ASP A 481 6.19 18.45 -14.70
C ASP A 481 7.59 19.00 -15.02
N PRO A 482 7.76 19.81 -16.09
CA PRO A 482 9.07 20.25 -16.54
C PRO A 482 9.82 21.06 -15.46
N CYS A 483 9.12 21.51 -14.42
CA CYS A 483 9.65 22.25 -13.28
C CYS A 483 10.10 21.40 -12.07
N GLU A 484 9.88 20.08 -12.05
CA GLU A 484 10.21 19.24 -10.88
C GLU A 484 11.74 19.09 -10.62
N GLY A 485 12.59 19.46 -11.57
CA GLY A 485 14.06 19.47 -11.43
C GLY A 485 14.67 20.86 -11.27
N GLY A 486 13.85 21.89 -11.02
CA GLY A 486 14.26 23.30 -10.99
C GLY A 486 13.84 24.08 -12.23
N LEU A 487 14.41 25.29 -12.40
CA LEU A 487 14.12 26.22 -13.50
C LEU A 487 14.85 25.85 -14.79
N SER A 488 14.48 24.71 -15.37
CA SER A 488 14.87 24.37 -16.75
C SER A 488 14.24 25.35 -17.75
N ASP A 489 14.81 25.46 -18.94
CA ASP A 489 14.29 26.33 -20.00
C ASP A 489 12.85 25.92 -20.38
N GLU A 490 12.59 24.61 -20.36
CA GLU A 490 11.29 24.01 -20.60
C GLU A 490 10.30 24.28 -19.46
N CYS A 491 10.76 24.30 -18.21
CA CYS A 491 9.96 24.74 -17.06
C CYS A 491 9.52 26.19 -17.27
N ILE A 492 10.47 27.08 -17.53
CA ILE A 492 10.20 28.51 -17.71
C ILE A 492 9.20 28.72 -18.87
N GLN A 493 9.40 28.02 -19.98
CA GLN A 493 8.51 28.07 -21.12
C GLN A 493 7.11 27.52 -20.80
N SER A 494 7.03 26.41 -20.06
CA SER A 494 5.76 25.84 -19.59
C SER A 494 5.03 26.81 -18.66
N LEU A 495 5.73 27.45 -17.71
CA LEU A 495 5.16 28.47 -16.83
C LEU A 495 4.60 29.65 -17.63
N TYR A 496 5.32 30.17 -18.63
CA TYR A 496 4.86 31.31 -19.42
C TYR A 496 3.62 31.01 -20.27
N THR A 497 3.51 29.78 -20.78
CA THR A 497 2.44 29.37 -21.70
C THR A 497 1.23 28.75 -21.00
N ASN A 498 1.36 28.36 -19.73
CA ASN A 498 0.28 27.76 -18.95
C ASN A 498 -0.68 28.84 -18.39
N PRO A 499 -1.97 28.82 -18.76
CA PRO A 499 -2.97 29.77 -18.23
C PRO A 499 -3.08 29.79 -16.70
N SER A 500 -2.91 28.65 -16.03
CA SER A 500 -2.98 28.55 -14.56
C SER A 500 -1.84 29.26 -13.84
N THR A 501 -0.72 29.53 -14.53
CA THR A 501 0.35 30.37 -14.00
C THR A 501 -0.15 31.76 -13.68
N TYR A 502 -1.20 32.24 -14.35
CA TYR A 502 -1.64 33.62 -14.26
C TYR A 502 -2.76 33.86 -13.25
N ASP A 503 -3.20 32.86 -12.46
CA ASP A 503 -4.31 32.88 -11.48
C ASP A 503 -4.62 34.26 -10.87
N LEU A 504 -5.33 35.09 -11.61
CA LEU A 504 -5.91 36.33 -11.15
C LEU A 504 -7.40 36.06 -10.99
N PRO A 505 -8.03 36.51 -9.88
CA PRO A 505 -9.47 36.56 -9.84
C PRO A 505 -9.91 37.38 -11.04
N ILE A 506 -10.69 36.77 -11.93
CA ILE A 506 -11.31 37.43 -13.07
C ILE A 506 -12.37 38.38 -12.49
N ASN A 507 -11.94 39.48 -11.87
CA ASN A 507 -12.81 40.64 -11.73
C ASN A 507 -13.02 41.20 -13.14
N MET A 508 -14.21 41.76 -13.37
CA MET A 508 -14.85 42.01 -14.67
C MET A 508 -14.09 42.94 -15.66
N TYR A 509 -12.79 43.18 -15.49
CA TYR A 509 -12.01 44.16 -16.25
C TYR A 509 -10.69 43.64 -16.86
N ALA A 510 -10.39 42.34 -16.77
CA ALA A 510 -9.26 41.76 -17.52
C ALA A 510 -9.49 41.91 -19.04
N SER A 511 -8.47 42.35 -19.79
CA SER A 511 -8.54 42.47 -21.25
C SER A 511 -9.00 41.15 -21.85
N LEU A 512 -10.19 41.15 -22.43
CA LEU A 512 -10.69 40.02 -23.21
C LEU A 512 -10.22 40.19 -24.66
N ASN A 513 -9.90 39.09 -25.34
CA ASN A 513 -9.68 39.14 -26.78
C ASN A 513 -11.02 39.38 -27.49
N GLU A 514 -10.96 39.49 -28.82
CA GLU A 514 -12.12 39.70 -29.70
C GLU A 514 -13.24 38.65 -29.50
N ASN A 515 -12.92 37.50 -28.90
CA ASN A 515 -13.83 36.39 -28.61
C ASN A 515 -14.30 36.33 -27.14
N GLY A 516 -14.00 37.34 -26.32
CA GLY A 516 -14.42 37.37 -24.92
C GLY A 516 -13.62 36.45 -23.99
N LEU A 517 -12.43 35.99 -24.42
CA LEU A 517 -11.55 35.13 -23.61
C LEU A 517 -10.46 35.96 -22.91
N PRO A 518 -10.05 35.62 -21.67
CA PRO A 518 -8.95 36.30 -20.99
C PRO A 518 -7.67 36.32 -21.84
N VAL A 519 -7.05 37.48 -21.98
CA VAL A 519 -5.76 37.64 -22.66
C VAL A 519 -4.64 37.41 -21.65
N PHE A 520 -3.82 36.39 -21.90
CA PHE A 520 -2.55 36.14 -21.19
C PHE A 520 -1.39 36.81 -21.92
N CYS A 521 -0.22 36.92 -21.28
CA CYS A 521 0.96 37.45 -21.95
C CYS A 521 1.26 36.68 -23.25
N THR A 522 1.57 37.42 -24.32
CA THR A 522 1.64 36.87 -25.68
C THR A 522 3.07 36.51 -26.06
N ALA A 523 3.23 35.87 -27.23
CA ALA A 523 4.53 35.57 -27.80
C ALA A 523 5.37 36.83 -28.11
N ASP A 524 4.71 37.99 -28.24
CA ASP A 524 5.36 39.25 -28.60
C ASP A 524 5.93 40.03 -27.39
N GLY A 525 5.57 39.62 -26.17
CA GLY A 525 6.10 40.20 -24.92
C GLY A 525 7.60 40.01 -24.74
N LEU A 526 8.27 40.98 -24.11
CA LEU A 526 9.70 40.87 -23.77
C LEU A 526 9.99 39.82 -22.68
N LEU A 527 8.99 39.46 -21.86
CA LEU A 527 9.12 38.37 -20.89
C LEU A 527 8.96 36.97 -21.50
N ASN A 528 8.60 36.86 -22.78
CA ASN A 528 8.49 35.57 -23.43
C ASN A 528 9.84 34.82 -23.39
N PRO A 529 9.92 33.63 -22.78
CA PRO A 529 11.16 32.86 -22.70
C PRO A 529 11.63 32.26 -24.02
N MET A 530 10.84 32.33 -25.09
CA MET A 530 11.33 32.08 -26.45
C MET A 530 12.30 33.17 -26.93
N ARG A 531 12.35 34.31 -26.26
CA ARG A 531 13.34 35.37 -26.48
C ARG A 531 14.50 35.20 -25.50
N PRO A 532 15.77 35.36 -25.95
CA PRO A 532 16.93 35.24 -25.07
C PRO A 532 16.87 36.16 -23.83
N GLU A 533 16.33 37.37 -24.00
CA GLU A 533 16.17 38.36 -22.94
C GLU A 533 15.11 37.94 -21.90
N GLY A 534 13.96 37.43 -22.36
CA GLY A 534 12.91 36.91 -21.50
C GLY A 534 13.36 35.68 -20.72
N LEU A 535 14.08 34.77 -21.37
CA LEU A 535 14.67 33.59 -20.73
C LEU A 535 15.71 33.96 -19.68
N ALA A 536 16.62 34.89 -19.99
CA ALA A 536 17.63 35.38 -19.05
C ALA A 536 16.98 36.05 -17.83
N LYS A 537 15.92 36.83 -18.06
CA LYS A 537 15.15 37.52 -17.00
C LYS A 537 14.35 36.55 -16.14
N ALA A 538 13.88 35.42 -16.68
CA ALA A 538 13.26 34.36 -15.89
C ALA A 538 14.29 33.56 -15.07
N LYS A 539 15.45 33.22 -15.68
CA LYS A 539 16.54 32.52 -15.00
C LYS A 539 17.13 33.32 -13.82
N SER A 540 17.10 34.65 -13.88
CA SER A 540 17.60 35.49 -12.78
C SER A 540 16.71 35.49 -11.53
N LEU A 541 15.49 34.97 -11.60
CA LEU A 541 14.53 34.93 -10.48
C LEU A 541 14.75 33.73 -9.54
N THR A 542 15.63 32.80 -9.91
CA THR A 542 16.16 31.68 -9.10
C THR A 542 15.16 30.64 -8.55
N THR A 543 13.86 30.93 -8.46
CA THR A 543 12.80 30.01 -7.98
C THR A 543 11.58 29.99 -8.90
N LYS A 544 10.88 28.84 -8.95
CA LYS A 544 9.64 28.65 -9.74
C LYS A 544 8.60 29.70 -9.34
N GLU A 545 8.44 29.92 -8.04
CA GLU A 545 7.47 30.85 -7.45
C GLU A 545 7.78 32.30 -7.84
N ALA A 546 9.05 32.71 -7.87
CA ALA A 546 9.42 34.06 -8.30
C ALA A 546 9.16 34.30 -9.78
N VAL A 547 9.32 33.28 -10.64
CA VAL A 547 8.96 33.35 -12.06
C VAL A 547 7.44 33.46 -12.24
N ILE A 548 6.68 32.62 -11.53
CA ILE A 548 5.21 32.68 -11.52
C ILE A 548 4.73 34.07 -11.07
N GLU A 549 5.26 34.56 -9.96
CA GLU A 549 4.90 35.87 -9.42
C GLU A 549 5.25 37.00 -10.40
N LYS A 550 6.41 36.92 -11.06
CA LYS A 550 6.79 37.91 -12.08
C LYS A 550 5.82 37.92 -13.26
N TYR A 551 5.40 36.76 -13.75
CA TYR A 551 4.44 36.66 -14.84
C TYR A 551 3.05 37.16 -14.42
N ARG A 552 2.58 36.76 -13.23
CA ARG A 552 1.32 37.25 -12.63
C ARG A 552 1.31 38.76 -12.44
N SER A 553 2.31 39.31 -11.77
CA SER A 553 2.38 40.74 -11.45
C SER A 553 2.46 41.61 -12.70
N THR A 554 3.17 41.12 -13.73
CA THR A 554 3.29 41.83 -15.01
C THR A 554 1.96 41.82 -15.76
N LEU A 555 1.26 40.68 -15.82
CA LEU A 555 -0.07 40.60 -16.43
C LEU A 555 -1.08 41.48 -15.68
N ALA A 556 -1.07 41.44 -14.34
CA ALA A 556 -1.94 42.26 -13.51
C ALA A 556 -1.74 43.75 -13.77
N THR A 557 -0.48 44.21 -13.80
CA THR A 557 -0.14 45.62 -14.08
C THR A 557 -0.52 46.01 -15.50
N ALA A 558 -0.25 45.15 -16.49
CA ALA A 558 -0.58 45.41 -17.89
C ALA A 558 -2.10 45.59 -18.11
N ASN A 559 -2.93 44.87 -17.35
CA ASN A 559 -4.39 44.90 -17.44
C ASN A 559 -5.08 45.79 -16.40
N ASN A 560 -4.35 46.47 -15.52
CA ASN A 560 -4.97 47.33 -14.52
C ASN A 560 -5.40 48.67 -15.14
N ASN A 561 -6.70 48.84 -15.38
CA ASN A 561 -7.27 50.06 -15.96
C ASN A 561 -7.35 51.25 -14.99
N GLU A 562 -7.05 51.05 -13.70
CA GLU A 562 -6.94 52.14 -12.73
C GLU A 562 -5.58 52.86 -12.84
N LEU A 563 -4.59 52.25 -13.50
CA LEU A 563 -3.26 52.82 -13.72
C LEU A 563 -3.21 53.63 -15.02
N SER A 564 -2.39 54.68 -15.03
CA SER A 564 -2.16 55.47 -16.23
C SER A 564 -1.42 54.66 -17.31
N ASN A 565 -1.56 55.08 -18.57
CA ASN A 565 -0.81 54.48 -19.68
C ASN A 565 0.70 54.55 -19.47
N GLU A 566 1.20 55.60 -18.80
CA GLU A 566 2.62 55.72 -18.48
C GLU A 566 3.05 54.67 -17.44
N ASP A 567 2.23 54.44 -16.41
CA ASP A 567 2.49 53.44 -15.36
C ASP A 567 2.40 52.00 -15.90
N ARG A 568 1.57 51.77 -16.93
CA ARG A 568 1.36 50.45 -17.57
C ARG A 568 2.37 50.14 -18.68
N LYS A 569 3.05 51.15 -19.22
CA LYS A 569 3.85 51.06 -20.46
C LYS A 569 4.86 49.91 -20.45
N ASN A 570 5.59 49.74 -19.36
CA ASN A 570 6.60 48.68 -19.25
C ASN A 570 5.96 47.30 -19.17
N ALA A 571 4.84 47.16 -18.43
CA ALA A 571 4.13 45.90 -18.29
C ALA A 571 3.44 45.49 -19.61
N LEU A 572 2.89 46.45 -20.36
CA LEU A 572 2.31 46.23 -21.69
C LEU A 572 3.36 45.75 -22.70
N ASN A 573 4.57 46.31 -22.63
CA ASN A 573 5.68 45.85 -23.48
C ASN A 573 6.22 44.48 -23.03
N ASP A 574 6.41 44.30 -21.72
CA ASP A 574 6.89 43.04 -21.14
C ASP A 574 5.92 41.87 -21.38
N CYS A 575 4.60 42.10 -21.34
CA CYS A 575 3.57 41.07 -21.46
C CYS A 575 3.04 40.89 -22.89
N TYR A 576 2.87 41.97 -23.66
CA TYR A 576 2.22 41.93 -24.99
C TYR A 576 3.09 42.44 -26.14
N GLY A 577 4.28 42.99 -25.87
CA GLY A 577 5.12 43.61 -26.89
C GLY A 577 4.60 44.96 -27.38
N ILE A 578 3.63 45.55 -26.67
CA ILE A 578 3.01 46.81 -27.06
C ILE A 578 3.84 47.97 -26.49
N THR A 579 4.44 48.76 -27.37
CA THR A 579 5.12 50.01 -26.98
C THR A 579 4.15 51.17 -27.08
N LEU A 580 3.74 51.73 -25.93
CA LEU A 580 2.96 52.96 -25.92
C LEU A 580 3.86 54.15 -26.29
N GLY A 581 3.53 54.79 -27.40
CA GLY A 581 4.25 55.96 -27.89
C GLY A 581 4.20 57.10 -26.89
N SER A 582 5.37 57.66 -26.55
CA SER A 582 5.48 58.92 -25.84
C SER A 582 4.81 60.02 -26.66
N LYS A 583 3.79 60.68 -26.08
CA LYS A 583 3.07 61.88 -26.56
C LYS A 583 3.29 62.24 -28.04
N ILE A 584 2.26 62.06 -28.86
CA ILE A 584 2.09 62.93 -30.03
C ILE A 584 1.83 64.33 -29.45
N ILE A 585 2.86 65.18 -29.48
CA ILE A 585 2.70 66.62 -29.30
C ILE A 585 2.05 67.09 -30.61
N LEU A 586 0.76 67.44 -30.54
CA LEU A 586 0.04 68.11 -31.62
C LEU A 586 0.58 69.53 -31.83
#